data_AF-A0A0H2TKP1-F1
#
_entry.id   AF-A0A0H2TKP1-F1
#
_cell.length_a   1.000
_cell.length_b   1.000
_cell.length_c   1.000
_cell.angle_alpha   90.00
_cell.angle_beta   90.00
_cell.angle_gamma   90.00
#
_symmetry.space_group_name_H-M   'P 1'
#
loop_
_entity.id
_entity.type
_entity.pdbx_description
1 polymer ?
#
loop_
_entity_poly.entity_id
_entity_poly.type
_entity_poly.pdbx_seq_one_letter_code
_entity_poly.pdbx_strand_id
1 'polypeptide(L)'
;MGAEQSSSRSNGAAGKNAAAPRKTCYYEVMGLDRSATDDEIRKAYKRKALELHPDRNINDVENSTRKFAEVQTAYEILSDPQERAWYDSHREAILSGDDGGGGGGGGGGAPSNMNITTADEVYALMGRFSSAVRFDDSPNGFFATLDVFFGKLAAEETAACEWDALEPVSYPPFGSSTDDYDAVARPFYNAWSAFSTRKSFSWCDRYRLSDA
;
A
#
# COMPACT_ATOMS: atom_id res chain seq x y z
N MET A 1 70.65 -9.26 17.85
CA MET A 1 69.72 -9.50 18.97
C MET A 1 68.72 -8.35 19.02
N GLY A 2 67.41 -8.64 19.06
CA GLY A 2 66.27 -7.71 19.27
C GLY A 2 65.84 -6.93 18.01
N ALA A 3 64.73 -7.20 17.29
CA ALA A 3 63.29 -7.10 17.67
C ALA A 3 62.94 -5.63 18.04
N GLU A 4 61.95 -4.91 17.48
CA GLU A 4 60.55 -5.25 17.21
C GLU A 4 59.81 -4.17 16.36
N GLN A 5 58.78 -4.64 15.61
CA GLN A 5 57.46 -4.02 15.34
C GLN A 5 57.25 -2.92 14.25
N SER A 6 56.44 -3.32 13.27
CA SER A 6 55.77 -2.55 12.21
C SER A 6 54.48 -1.88 12.70
N SER A 7 54.11 -0.73 12.12
CA SER A 7 52.69 -0.38 11.93
C SER A 7 52.52 0.57 10.74
N SER A 8 52.22 -0.03 9.59
CA SER A 8 51.60 0.61 8.44
C SER A 8 50.24 1.20 8.84
N ARG A 9 50.07 2.52 8.72
CA ARG A 9 48.75 3.14 8.87
C ARG A 9 47.94 2.95 7.59
N SER A 10 46.82 2.26 7.77
CA SER A 10 45.87 1.82 6.77
C SER A 10 45.16 2.96 6.05
N ASN A 11 45.05 2.78 4.75
CA ASN A 11 44.08 3.36 3.84
C ASN A 11 42.64 3.15 4.35
N GLY A 12 41.76 4.13 4.16
CA GLY A 12 40.36 4.06 4.58
C GLY A 12 39.51 5.06 3.79
N ALA A 13 39.24 4.71 2.54
CA ALA A 13 38.47 5.46 1.57
C ALA A 13 37.11 5.91 2.13
N ALA A 14 36.79 7.19 1.91
CA ALA A 14 35.44 7.73 2.00
C ALA A 14 34.57 7.05 0.93
N GLY A 15 33.97 5.92 1.32
CA GLY A 15 32.97 5.21 0.55
C GLY A 15 31.72 6.06 0.41
N LYS A 16 31.57 6.65 -0.77
CA LYS A 16 30.30 7.14 -1.31
C LYS A 16 29.32 5.97 -1.29
N ASN A 17 28.48 5.88 -0.26
CA ASN A 17 27.30 5.04 -0.31
C ASN A 17 26.28 5.74 -1.20
N ALA A 18 26.36 5.45 -2.50
CA ALA A 18 25.22 5.53 -3.40
C ALA A 18 24.21 4.50 -2.90
N ALA A 19 23.35 4.92 -1.97
CA ALA A 19 22.19 4.16 -1.60
C ALA A 19 21.27 4.07 -2.82
N ALA A 20 20.86 2.85 -3.17
CA ALA A 20 19.79 2.54 -4.11
C ALA A 20 18.59 3.50 -3.93
N PRO A 21 17.71 3.70 -4.94
CA PRO A 21 16.52 4.52 -4.78
C PRO A 21 15.60 3.90 -3.73
N ARG A 22 15.86 4.21 -2.46
CA ARG A 22 14.98 3.92 -1.34
C ARG A 22 13.76 4.82 -1.53
N LYS A 23 12.57 4.24 -1.43
CA LYS A 23 11.32 5.01 -1.43
C LYS A 23 11.50 6.17 -0.43
N THR A 24 11.23 7.41 -0.82
CA THR A 24 11.53 8.58 0.02
C THR A 24 10.78 8.49 1.35
N CYS A 25 11.44 8.73 2.49
CA CYS A 25 10.77 8.67 3.79
C CYS A 25 9.72 9.79 3.90
N TYR A 26 8.56 9.57 4.52
CA TYR A 26 7.51 10.60 4.65
C TYR A 26 8.00 11.84 5.44
N TYR A 27 8.85 11.64 6.44
CA TYR A 27 9.53 12.73 7.15
C TYR A 27 10.47 13.54 6.24
N GLU A 28 11.15 12.90 5.28
CA GLU A 28 12.01 13.57 4.30
C GLU A 28 11.20 14.35 3.27
N VAL A 29 10.06 13.80 2.83
CA VAL A 29 9.11 14.50 1.94
C VAL A 29 8.58 15.78 2.59
N MET A 30 8.25 15.73 3.88
CA MET A 30 7.82 16.92 4.64
C MET A 30 8.96 17.81 5.13
N GLY A 31 10.22 17.35 5.05
CA GLY A 31 11.39 18.08 5.54
C GLY A 31 11.39 18.25 7.07
N LEU A 32 10.95 17.22 7.79
CA LEU A 32 10.84 17.19 9.24
C LEU A 32 11.77 16.14 9.85
N ASP A 33 12.13 16.35 11.11
CA ASP A 33 12.81 15.32 11.90
C ASP A 33 11.81 14.26 12.38
N ARG A 34 12.29 13.06 12.68
CA ARG A 34 11.47 11.95 13.19
C ARG A 34 10.86 12.26 14.56
N SER A 35 11.52 13.11 15.33
CA SER A 35 11.04 13.59 16.63
C SER A 35 10.04 14.75 16.52
N ALA A 36 9.63 15.14 15.30
CA ALA A 36 8.70 16.25 15.10
C ALA A 36 7.36 16.00 15.82
N THR A 37 6.87 17.05 16.45
CA THR A 37 5.57 17.08 17.11
C THR A 37 4.43 17.23 16.11
N ASP A 38 3.20 16.87 16.49
CA ASP A 38 2.02 16.97 15.60
C ASP A 38 1.77 18.41 15.11
N ASP A 39 2.09 19.40 15.94
CA ASP A 39 2.00 20.82 15.57
C ASP A 39 3.04 21.21 14.52
N GLU A 40 4.25 20.66 14.60
CA GLU A 40 5.29 20.87 13.59
C GLU A 40 4.93 20.20 12.26
N ILE A 41 4.34 19.00 12.30
CA ILE A 41 3.82 18.28 11.14
C ILE A 41 2.74 19.12 10.44
N ARG A 42 1.75 19.60 11.20
CA ARG A 42 0.68 20.46 10.66
C ARG A 42 1.23 21.77 10.08
N LYS A 43 2.23 22.37 10.72
CA LYS A 43 2.84 23.62 10.26
C LYS A 43 3.66 23.41 8.98
N ALA A 44 4.38 22.30 8.87
CA ALA A 44 5.13 21.94 7.67
C ALA A 44 4.22 21.68 6.48
N TYR A 45 3.12 20.95 6.70
CA TYR A 45 2.11 20.70 5.67
C TYR A 45 1.55 22.01 5.11
N LYS A 46 1.13 22.95 5.97
CA LYS A 46 0.62 24.26 5.53
C LYS A 46 1.64 25.04 4.70
N ARG A 47 2.93 25.00 5.10
CA ARG A 47 4.00 25.65 4.35
C ARG A 47 4.20 25.00 2.97
N LYS A 48 4.23 23.67 2.91
CA LYS A 48 4.40 22.92 1.66
C LYS A 48 3.22 23.07 0.70
N ALA A 49 2.00 23.10 1.23
CA ALA A 49 0.80 23.34 0.45
C ALA A 49 0.83 24.72 -0.24
N LEU A 50 1.29 25.77 0.47
CA LEU A 50 1.46 27.10 -0.10
C LEU A 50 2.63 27.19 -1.10
N GLU A 51 3.68 26.38 -0.91
CA GLU A 51 4.81 26.30 -1.83
C GLU A 51 4.44 25.61 -3.15
N LEU A 52 3.60 24.57 -3.09
CA LEU A 52 3.23 23.72 -4.21
C LEU A 52 1.88 24.08 -4.84
N HIS A 53 1.24 25.17 -4.39
CA HIS A 53 -0.05 25.60 -4.92
C HIS A 53 0.04 25.94 -6.43
N PRO A 54 -0.91 25.49 -7.26
CA PRO A 54 -0.88 25.70 -8.72
C PRO A 54 -0.87 27.18 -9.11
N ASP A 55 -1.46 28.06 -8.28
CA ASP A 55 -1.44 29.52 -8.48
C ASP A 55 -0.02 30.11 -8.47
N ARG A 56 0.91 29.49 -7.72
CA ARG A 56 2.30 29.97 -7.60
C ARG A 56 3.26 29.28 -8.58
N ASN A 57 2.87 28.13 -9.13
CA ASN A 57 3.68 27.31 -10.03
C ASN A 57 2.99 27.10 -11.40
N ILE A 58 2.54 28.18 -12.01
CA ILE A 58 1.83 28.18 -13.30
C ILE A 58 2.66 27.54 -14.44
N ASN A 59 3.99 27.60 -14.36
CA ASN A 59 4.89 27.04 -15.36
C ASN A 59 5.28 25.57 -15.11
N ASP A 60 4.96 25.02 -13.94
CA ASP A 60 5.37 23.67 -13.53
C ASP A 60 4.26 22.98 -12.68
N VAL A 61 3.04 23.02 -13.21
CA VAL A 61 1.83 22.51 -12.55
C VAL A 61 1.92 21.01 -12.33
N GLU A 62 2.50 20.26 -13.28
CA GLU A 62 2.58 18.80 -13.24
C GLU A 62 3.51 18.31 -12.12
N ASN A 63 4.73 18.85 -12.00
CA ASN A 63 5.62 18.48 -10.90
C ASN A 63 5.11 18.98 -9.55
N SER A 64 4.45 20.14 -9.52
CA SER A 64 3.84 20.67 -8.29
C SER A 64 2.72 19.78 -7.79
N THR A 65 1.86 19.30 -8.69
CA THR A 65 0.77 18.37 -8.38
C THR A 65 1.30 17.04 -7.87
N ARG A 66 2.32 16.47 -8.52
CA ARG A 66 2.95 15.22 -8.07
C ARG A 66 3.55 15.35 -6.67
N LYS A 67 4.34 16.40 -6.43
CA LYS A 67 4.93 16.66 -5.10
C LYS A 67 3.87 16.96 -4.05
N PHE A 68 2.78 17.62 -4.43
CA PHE A 68 1.68 17.92 -3.53
C PHE A 68 0.97 16.63 -3.10
N ALA A 69 0.73 15.70 -4.03
CA ALA A 69 0.18 14.39 -3.72
C ALA A 69 1.10 13.62 -2.74
N GLU A 70 2.42 13.61 -2.96
CA GLU A 70 3.38 12.97 -2.05
C GLU A 70 3.35 13.60 -0.63
N VAL A 71 3.30 14.94 -0.55
CA VAL A 71 3.19 15.65 0.73
C VAL A 71 1.85 15.37 1.43
N GLN A 72 0.77 15.24 0.67
CA GLN A 72 -0.54 14.93 1.22
C GLN A 72 -0.57 13.53 1.84
N THR A 73 -0.09 12.52 1.11
CA THR A 73 0.01 11.15 1.65
C THR A 73 0.92 11.08 2.88
N ALA A 74 2.05 11.81 2.87
CA ALA A 74 2.92 11.91 4.03
C ALA A 74 2.20 12.53 5.25
N TYR A 75 1.37 13.55 5.03
CA TYR A 75 0.62 14.21 6.09
C TYR A 75 -0.47 13.32 6.68
N GLU A 76 -1.22 12.61 5.84
CA GLU A 76 -2.28 11.69 6.30
C GLU A 76 -1.72 10.68 7.31
N ILE A 77 -0.64 9.98 6.93
CA ILE A 77 0.01 8.94 7.74
C ILE A 77 0.68 9.50 8.99
N LEU A 78 1.32 10.66 8.90
CA LEU A 78 2.05 11.25 10.03
C LEU A 78 1.15 12.05 10.98
N SER A 79 -0.07 12.41 10.57
CA SER A 79 -1.01 13.19 11.38
C SER A 79 -1.78 12.34 12.40
N ASP A 80 -1.96 11.04 12.14
CA ASP A 80 -2.61 10.11 13.04
C ASP A 80 -1.55 9.37 13.89
N PRO A 81 -1.62 9.43 15.24
CA PRO A 81 -0.67 8.75 16.11
C PRO A 81 -0.60 7.22 15.90
N GLN A 82 -1.70 6.57 15.53
CA GLN A 82 -1.76 5.14 15.28
C GLN A 82 -1.09 4.80 13.94
N GLU A 83 -1.37 5.57 12.88
CA GLU A 83 -0.72 5.38 11.57
C GLU A 83 0.78 5.70 11.62
N ARG A 84 1.16 6.73 12.39
CA ARG A 84 2.56 7.08 12.62
C ARG A 84 3.33 5.97 13.31
N ALA A 85 2.75 5.36 14.35
CA ALA A 85 3.37 4.23 15.04
C ALA A 85 3.52 3.00 14.13
N TRP A 86 2.53 2.74 13.27
CA TRP A 86 2.61 1.67 12.29
C TRP A 86 3.68 1.94 11.23
N TYR A 87 3.75 3.16 10.71
CA TYR A 87 4.77 3.58 9.76
C TYR A 87 6.16 3.47 10.36
N ASP A 88 6.37 3.95 11.59
CA ASP A 88 7.67 3.92 12.26
C ASP A 88 8.14 2.49 12.53
N SER A 89 7.22 1.54 12.76
CA SER A 89 7.53 0.11 12.96
C SER A 89 7.78 -0.66 11.66
N HIS A 90 7.07 -0.33 10.57
CA HIS A 90 7.21 -1.00 9.27
C HIS A 90 8.12 -0.28 8.28
N ARG A 91 8.69 0.88 8.66
CA ARG A 91 9.54 1.71 7.79
C ARG A 91 10.66 0.93 7.12
N GLU A 92 11.33 0.03 7.86
CA GLU A 92 12.51 -0.66 7.35
C GLU A 92 12.13 -1.67 6.28
N ALA A 93 10.94 -2.29 6.38
CA ALA A 93 10.36 -3.13 5.34
C ALA A 93 9.93 -2.30 4.12
N ILE A 94 9.25 -1.16 4.35
CA ILE A 94 8.80 -0.24 3.29
C ILE A 94 9.99 0.36 2.52
N LEU A 95 11.07 0.70 3.21
CA LEU A 95 12.26 1.39 2.67
C LEU A 95 13.30 0.45 2.07
N SER A 96 13.39 -0.80 2.54
CA SER A 96 14.41 -1.75 2.09
C SER A 96 14.10 -2.40 0.74
N GLY A 97 12.90 -2.21 0.19
CA GLY A 97 12.55 -2.77 -1.11
C GLY A 97 12.56 -4.30 -1.12
N ASP A 98 12.33 -4.93 0.03
CA ASP A 98 11.89 -6.33 0.07
C ASP A 98 10.46 -6.34 -0.44
N ASP A 99 10.36 -6.31 -1.77
CA ASP A 99 9.13 -6.39 -2.54
C ASP A 99 8.57 -7.82 -2.42
N GLY A 100 8.11 -8.16 -1.21
CA GLY A 100 7.06 -9.15 -1.02
C GLY A 100 5.74 -8.59 -1.53
N GLY A 101 5.66 -8.39 -2.86
CA GLY A 101 4.47 -8.10 -3.66
C GLY A 101 3.35 -7.31 -2.98
N GLY A 102 3.40 -5.97 -3.05
CA GLY A 102 2.28 -5.15 -2.61
C GLY A 102 2.59 -3.66 -2.58
N GLY A 103 2.62 -3.01 -3.74
CA GLY A 103 2.87 -1.58 -3.85
C GLY A 103 1.83 -0.88 -4.72
N GLY A 104 0.89 -0.19 -4.08
CA GLY A 104 -0.03 0.72 -4.78
C GLY A 104 -1.04 1.42 -3.87
N GLY A 105 -0.74 2.66 -3.50
CA GLY A 105 -1.70 3.78 -3.47
C GLY A 105 -2.69 3.87 -2.30
N GLY A 106 -2.57 4.95 -1.52
CA GLY A 106 -3.42 5.23 -0.35
C GLY A 106 -4.89 5.55 -0.64
N GLY A 107 -5.67 5.58 0.45
CA GLY A 107 -7.04 6.08 0.45
C GLY A 107 -7.86 5.62 1.65
N GLY A 108 -7.81 6.36 2.76
CA GLY A 108 -8.92 6.60 3.68
C GLY A 108 -9.53 5.43 4.47
N GLY A 109 -9.21 5.38 5.77
CA GLY A 109 -10.21 5.19 6.82
C GLY A 109 -10.92 3.84 6.93
N ALA A 110 -10.18 2.73 6.92
CA ALA A 110 -10.64 1.46 7.48
C ALA A 110 -9.68 1.00 8.59
N PRO A 111 -10.18 0.49 9.73
CA PRO A 111 -9.34 0.13 10.84
C PRO A 111 -8.52 -1.13 10.50
N SER A 112 -7.20 -0.96 10.48
CA SER A 112 -6.17 -1.99 10.68
C SER A 112 -6.19 -3.19 9.71
N ASN A 113 -5.29 -3.16 8.73
CA ASN A 113 -4.78 -4.33 8.02
C ASN A 113 -5.74 -5.17 7.16
N MET A 114 -6.94 -4.68 6.84
CA MET A 114 -7.63 -5.16 5.63
C MET A 114 -7.29 -4.22 4.47
N ASN A 115 -6.52 -4.71 3.51
CA ASN A 115 -6.39 -4.08 2.21
C ASN A 115 -7.74 -4.22 1.50
N ILE A 116 -8.70 -3.35 1.87
CA ILE A 116 -10.04 -3.38 1.29
C ILE A 116 -9.91 -3.18 -0.20
N THR A 117 -10.51 -4.07 -0.99
CA THR A 117 -10.53 -3.88 -2.43
C THR A 117 -11.32 -2.61 -2.76
N THR A 118 -10.61 -1.57 -3.21
CA THR A 118 -11.19 -0.28 -3.55
C THR A 118 -11.78 -0.30 -4.97
N ALA A 119 -12.65 0.66 -5.27
CA ALA A 119 -13.19 0.82 -6.62
C ALA A 119 -12.09 1.03 -7.67
N ASP A 120 -11.03 1.77 -7.33
CA ASP A 120 -9.88 1.99 -8.21
C ASP A 120 -9.11 0.70 -8.52
N GLU A 121 -8.97 -0.22 -7.56
CA GLU A 121 -8.37 -1.54 -7.81
C GLU A 121 -9.22 -2.37 -8.78
N VAL A 122 -10.55 -2.31 -8.65
CA VAL A 122 -11.48 -2.96 -9.58
C VAL A 122 -11.37 -2.35 -10.97
N TYR A 123 -11.33 -1.02 -11.08
CA TYR A 123 -11.15 -0.36 -12.37
C TYR A 123 -9.78 -0.65 -12.99
N ALA A 124 -8.72 -0.69 -12.18
CA ALA A 124 -7.39 -1.06 -12.63
C ALA A 124 -7.35 -2.50 -13.13
N LEU A 125 -8.03 -3.43 -12.45
CA LEU A 125 -8.19 -4.81 -12.87
C LEU A 125 -8.93 -4.88 -14.23
N MET A 126 -10.05 -4.18 -14.38
CA MET A 126 -10.80 -4.14 -15.64
C MET A 126 -9.97 -3.51 -16.77
N GLY A 127 -9.17 -2.50 -16.46
CA GLY A 127 -8.23 -1.89 -17.42
C GLY A 127 -7.07 -2.81 -17.82
N ARG A 128 -6.68 -3.76 -16.95
CA ARG A 128 -5.68 -4.79 -17.29
C ARG A 128 -6.23 -5.78 -18.31
N PHE A 129 -7.51 -6.15 -18.24
CA PHE A 129 -8.21 -7.03 -19.20
C PHE A 129 -8.52 -6.38 -20.56
N SER A 130 -7.54 -5.69 -21.14
CA SER A 130 -7.58 -5.28 -22.54
C SER A 130 -7.33 -6.48 -23.47
N SER A 131 -7.58 -6.30 -24.76
CA SER A 131 -7.35 -7.33 -25.80
C SER A 131 -5.90 -7.85 -25.89
N ALA A 132 -4.98 -7.30 -25.11
CA ALA A 132 -3.58 -7.71 -25.00
C ALA A 132 -3.32 -8.78 -23.93
N VAL A 133 -4.29 -9.12 -23.07
CA VAL A 133 -4.10 -10.16 -22.04
C VAL A 133 -4.09 -11.54 -22.68
N ARG A 134 -3.09 -12.33 -22.30
CA ARG A 134 -3.00 -13.73 -22.69
C ARG A 134 -3.86 -14.58 -21.76
N PHE A 135 -4.62 -15.50 -22.33
CA PHE A 135 -5.40 -16.50 -21.58
C PHE A 135 -4.49 -17.62 -21.09
N ASP A 136 -3.52 -17.28 -20.25
CA ASP A 136 -2.55 -18.21 -19.67
C ASP A 136 -2.39 -17.98 -18.15
N ASP A 137 -1.60 -18.84 -17.54
CA ASP A 137 -1.23 -18.79 -16.11
C ASP A 137 0.07 -17.99 -15.88
N SER A 138 0.49 -17.19 -16.85
CA SER A 138 1.65 -16.31 -16.66
C SER A 138 1.39 -15.35 -15.49
N PRO A 139 2.42 -14.76 -14.86
CA PRO A 139 2.22 -13.83 -13.73
C PRO A 139 1.32 -12.62 -14.05
N ASN A 140 1.20 -12.24 -15.33
CA ASN A 140 0.30 -11.21 -15.84
C ASN A 140 -0.79 -11.79 -16.77
N GLY A 141 -0.98 -13.11 -16.72
CA GLY A 141 -1.96 -13.87 -17.47
C GLY A 141 -3.35 -13.73 -16.86
N PHE A 142 -4.36 -14.10 -17.63
CA PHE A 142 -5.75 -13.96 -17.24
C PHE A 142 -6.07 -14.70 -15.93
N PHE A 143 -5.67 -15.97 -15.83
CA PHE A 143 -6.02 -16.84 -14.71
C PHE A 143 -5.29 -16.44 -13.43
N ALA A 144 -3.98 -16.20 -13.51
CA ALA A 144 -3.20 -15.77 -12.36
C ALA A 144 -3.66 -14.42 -11.80
N THR A 145 -4.02 -13.47 -12.67
CA THR A 145 -4.51 -12.15 -12.22
C THR A 145 -5.84 -12.26 -11.48
N LEU A 146 -6.76 -13.09 -11.99
CA LEU A 146 -8.05 -13.32 -11.34
C LEU A 146 -7.91 -14.13 -10.05
N ASP A 147 -7.09 -15.17 -10.03
CA ASP A 147 -6.88 -16.01 -8.84
C ASP A 147 -6.31 -15.19 -7.67
N VAL A 148 -5.31 -14.34 -7.95
CA VAL A 148 -4.77 -13.41 -6.95
C VAL A 148 -5.84 -12.43 -6.45
N PHE A 149 -6.68 -11.91 -7.35
CA PHE A 149 -7.72 -10.96 -6.98
C PHE A 149 -8.84 -11.59 -6.13
N PHE A 150 -9.38 -12.74 -6.56
CA PHE A 150 -10.39 -13.47 -5.79
C PHE A 150 -9.83 -14.02 -4.48
N GLY A 151 -8.56 -14.43 -4.45
CA GLY A 151 -7.86 -14.80 -3.24
C GLY A 151 -7.75 -13.65 -2.24
N LYS A 152 -7.42 -12.44 -2.73
CA LYS A 152 -7.45 -11.21 -1.91
C LYS A 152 -8.84 -10.95 -1.35
N LEU A 153 -9.87 -11.05 -2.17
CA LEU A 153 -11.25 -10.81 -1.76
C LEU A 153 -11.71 -11.84 -0.70
N ALA A 154 -11.39 -13.12 -0.88
CA ALA A 154 -11.70 -14.18 0.10
C ALA A 154 -10.99 -13.95 1.44
N ALA A 155 -9.72 -13.54 1.42
CA ALA A 155 -8.97 -13.20 2.62
C ALA A 155 -9.58 -12.00 3.36
N GLU A 156 -10.02 -10.99 2.60
CA GLU A 156 -10.68 -9.81 3.16
C GLU A 156 -12.02 -10.16 3.83
N GLU A 157 -12.82 -11.03 3.22
CA GLU A 157 -14.08 -11.51 3.82
C GLU A 157 -13.85 -12.35 5.07
N THR A 158 -12.79 -13.16 5.09
CA THR A 158 -12.42 -13.96 6.28
C THR A 158 -12.01 -13.04 7.43
N ALA A 159 -11.16 -12.04 7.15
CA ALA A 159 -10.74 -11.06 8.14
C ALA A 159 -11.93 -10.23 8.67
N ALA A 160 -12.89 -9.89 7.82
CA ALA A 160 -14.12 -9.22 8.22
C ALA A 160 -14.99 -10.08 9.14
N CYS A 161 -15.12 -11.38 8.83
CA CYS A 161 -15.85 -12.30 9.69
C CYS A 161 -15.17 -12.45 11.06
N GLU A 162 -13.85 -12.54 11.12
CA GLU A 162 -13.09 -12.59 12.39
C GLU A 162 -13.33 -11.34 13.24
N TRP A 163 -13.39 -10.17 12.60
CA TRP A 163 -13.61 -8.90 13.29
C TRP A 163 -15.02 -8.81 13.91
N ASP A 164 -16.04 -9.15 13.12
CA ASP A 164 -17.44 -9.07 13.54
C ASP A 164 -17.90 -10.34 14.30
N ALA A 165 -16.97 -11.23 14.65
CA ALA A 165 -17.23 -12.53 15.30
C ALA A 165 -18.27 -13.38 14.57
N LEU A 166 -18.30 -13.29 13.24
CA LEU A 166 -19.16 -14.07 12.36
C LEU A 166 -18.46 -15.37 11.94
N GLU A 167 -19.25 -16.39 11.60
CA GLU A 167 -18.70 -17.64 11.09
C GLU A 167 -17.96 -17.42 9.76
N PRO A 168 -16.72 -17.93 9.61
CA PRO A 168 -15.93 -17.75 8.40
C PRO A 168 -16.57 -18.49 7.23
N VAL A 169 -16.80 -17.78 6.13
CA VAL A 169 -17.29 -18.37 4.88
C VAL A 169 -16.08 -18.83 4.06
N SER A 170 -16.03 -20.13 3.75
CA SER A 170 -14.97 -20.68 2.89
C SER A 170 -15.28 -20.38 1.43
N TYR A 171 -14.41 -19.60 0.78
CA TYR A 171 -14.48 -19.32 -0.65
C TYR A 171 -13.47 -20.18 -1.42
N PRO A 172 -13.91 -20.94 -2.43
CA PRO A 172 -13.01 -21.71 -3.29
C PRO A 172 -12.14 -20.77 -4.18
N PRO A 173 -10.90 -21.18 -4.51
CA PRO A 173 -10.02 -20.42 -5.40
C PRO A 173 -10.54 -20.39 -6.85
N PHE A 174 -10.03 -19.47 -7.66
CA PHE A 174 -10.46 -19.33 -9.07
C PHE A 174 -9.93 -20.46 -9.93
N GLY A 175 -8.68 -20.88 -9.69
CA GLY A 175 -8.01 -21.94 -10.45
C GLY A 175 -7.17 -21.43 -11.62
N SER A 176 -6.67 -22.39 -12.39
CA SER A 176 -5.72 -22.23 -13.50
C SER A 176 -6.33 -22.61 -14.84
N SER A 177 -5.61 -22.29 -15.93
CA SER A 177 -6.00 -22.62 -17.30
C SER A 177 -6.12 -24.13 -17.56
N THR A 178 -5.46 -24.97 -16.75
CA THR A 178 -5.45 -26.43 -16.90
C THR A 178 -6.42 -27.17 -15.98
N ASP A 179 -7.13 -26.45 -15.11
CA ASP A 179 -8.02 -27.08 -14.12
C ASP A 179 -9.33 -27.60 -14.72
N ASP A 180 -9.83 -28.68 -14.12
CA ASP A 180 -11.07 -29.31 -14.56
C ASP A 180 -12.30 -28.50 -14.14
N TYR A 181 -13.26 -28.40 -15.07
CA TYR A 181 -14.47 -27.60 -14.87
C TYR A 181 -15.32 -28.12 -13.70
N ASP A 182 -15.49 -29.44 -13.56
CA ASP A 182 -16.35 -30.01 -12.53
C ASP A 182 -15.69 -29.98 -11.15
N ALA A 183 -14.37 -30.11 -11.10
CA ALA A 183 -13.62 -30.12 -9.86
C ALA A 183 -13.35 -28.72 -9.29
N VAL A 184 -13.10 -27.71 -10.14
CA VAL A 184 -12.61 -26.38 -9.70
C VAL A 184 -13.54 -25.25 -10.13
N ALA A 185 -13.90 -25.15 -11.41
CA ALA A 185 -14.70 -24.02 -11.90
C ALA A 185 -16.16 -24.04 -11.40
N ARG A 186 -16.80 -25.22 -11.37
CA ARG A 186 -18.18 -25.40 -10.91
C ARG A 186 -18.36 -24.98 -9.43
N PRO A 187 -17.56 -25.47 -8.45
CA PRO A 187 -17.68 -25.01 -7.08
C PRO A 187 -17.34 -23.52 -6.94
N PHE A 188 -16.37 -23.01 -7.72
CA PHE A 188 -16.09 -21.58 -7.78
C PHE A 188 -17.32 -20.77 -8.17
N TYR A 189 -17.92 -21.03 -9.33
CA TYR A 189 -19.09 -20.27 -9.79
C TYR A 189 -20.29 -20.43 -8.86
N ASN A 190 -20.50 -21.60 -8.25
CA ASN A 190 -21.58 -21.79 -7.29
C ASN A 190 -21.42 -20.91 -6.04
N ALA A 191 -20.20 -20.76 -5.52
CA ALA A 191 -19.95 -19.91 -4.36
C ALA A 191 -19.95 -18.42 -4.72
N TRP A 192 -19.28 -18.05 -5.82
CA TRP A 192 -19.04 -16.65 -6.17
C TRP A 192 -20.18 -15.99 -6.95
N SER A 193 -21.05 -16.73 -7.64
CA SER A 193 -22.21 -16.16 -8.33
C SER A 193 -23.26 -15.59 -7.37
N ALA A 194 -23.35 -16.14 -6.16
CA ALA A 194 -24.21 -15.66 -5.08
C ALA A 194 -23.42 -14.87 -4.02
N PHE A 195 -22.22 -14.39 -4.37
CA PHE A 195 -21.35 -13.67 -3.45
C PHE A 195 -22.06 -12.44 -2.86
N SER A 196 -22.02 -12.33 -1.54
CA SER A 196 -22.49 -11.19 -0.79
C SER A 196 -21.49 -10.91 0.32
N THR A 197 -20.97 -9.68 0.35
CA THR A 197 -19.96 -9.30 1.34
C THR A 197 -20.54 -9.35 2.76
N ARG A 198 -19.76 -9.91 3.68
CA ARG A 198 -20.05 -9.96 5.11
C ARG A 198 -19.48 -8.76 5.87
N LYS A 199 -18.76 -7.86 5.19
CA LYS A 199 -18.13 -6.69 5.80
C LYS A 199 -19.18 -5.76 6.38
N SER A 200 -19.07 -5.42 7.66
CA SER A 200 -19.83 -4.32 8.22
C SER A 200 -19.23 -2.98 7.74
N PHE A 201 -20.04 -2.20 7.01
CA PHE A 201 -19.69 -0.81 6.65
C PHE A 201 -19.99 0.16 7.80
N SER A 202 -19.97 -0.33 9.05
CA SER A 202 -20.33 0.44 10.24
C SER A 202 -19.44 1.67 10.44
N TRP A 203 -18.22 1.65 9.91
CA TRP A 203 -17.30 2.78 9.87
C TRP A 203 -17.77 3.93 8.94
N CYS A 204 -18.57 3.65 7.89
CA CYS A 204 -19.18 4.68 7.04
C CYS A 204 -20.29 5.46 7.76
N ASP A 205 -20.93 4.87 8.78
CA ASP A 205 -22.01 5.51 9.54
C ASP A 205 -21.52 6.50 10.60
N ARG A 206 -20.20 6.57 10.87
CA ARG A 206 -19.62 7.48 11.87
C ARG A 206 -19.85 8.98 11.56
N TYR A 207 -20.29 9.32 10.35
CA TYR A 207 -20.54 10.70 9.91
C TYR A 207 -22.02 11.05 9.64
N ARG A 208 -22.98 10.17 9.94
CA ARG A 208 -24.41 10.53 9.94
C ARG A 208 -24.80 11.21 11.25
N LEU A 209 -24.51 12.51 11.33
CA LEU A 209 -24.96 13.41 12.42
C LEU A 209 -26.48 13.62 12.50
N SER A 210 -27.28 13.03 11.59
CA SER A 210 -28.73 13.18 11.56
C SER A 210 -29.49 12.32 12.58
N ASP A 211 -28.81 11.36 13.24
CA ASP A 211 -29.38 10.50 14.28
C ASP A 211 -28.78 10.77 15.69
N ALA A 212 -28.21 11.95 15.93
CA ALA A 212 -27.74 12.41 17.24
C ALA A 212 -28.65 13.50 17.84
#